data_AF-A0A7J9X4Y9-F1
#
_entry.id   AF-A0A7J9X4Y9-F1
#
_cell.length_a   1.000
_cell.length_b   1.000
_cell.length_c   1.000
_cell.angle_alpha   90.00
_cell.angle_beta   90.00
_cell.angle_gamma   90.00
#
_symmetry.space_group_name_H-M   'P 1'
#
loop_
_entity.id
_entity.type
_entity.pdbx_description
1 polymer ?
#
loop_
_entity_poly.entity_id
_entity_poly.type
_entity_poly.pdbx_seq_one_letter_code
_entity_poly.pdbx_strand_id
1 'polypeptide(L)'
;MVQLRVEAADRHRGLFVLAVGGLLVGAAMAVFGLPPLDLHGPLHNLFGIMDPLCGGTRGVYSAMRGDVASAWAYNPASIPLVLGALTLVVRHVAGWLTGRWLTVRLRPRWLVVTVAVVLVVALGVNQQLHADLLMRP
;
A
#
# COMPACT_ATOMS: atom_id res chain seq x y z
N MET A 1 14.08 -6.81 16.44
CA MET A 1 15.33 -7.24 15.78
C MET A 1 15.02 -7.67 14.36
N VAL A 2 15.48 -6.91 13.37
CA VAL A 2 15.33 -7.25 11.95
C VAL A 2 16.46 -8.21 11.59
N GLN A 3 16.14 -9.39 11.06
CA GLN A 3 17.14 -10.34 10.57
C GLN A 3 17.16 -10.34 9.05
N LEU A 4 18.33 -10.07 8.46
CA LEU A 4 18.57 -10.17 7.02
C LEU A 4 19.22 -11.52 6.72
N ARG A 5 18.65 -12.28 5.79
CA ARG A 5 19.24 -13.53 5.28
C ARG A 5 19.39 -13.46 3.78
N VAL A 6 20.50 -13.95 3.25
CA VAL A 6 20.70 -14.13 1.81
C VAL A 6 20.40 -15.59 1.48
N GLU A 7 19.40 -15.84 0.64
CA GLU A 7 18.95 -17.18 0.24
C GLU A 7 19.20 -17.39 -1.27
N ALA A 8 19.35 -18.64 -1.72
CA ALA A 8 19.62 -18.96 -3.13
C ALA A 8 18.35 -18.98 -4.01
N ALA A 9 17.16 -18.97 -3.41
CA ALA A 9 15.88 -19.06 -4.11
C ALA A 9 14.87 -18.03 -3.58
N ASP A 10 14.04 -17.48 -4.47
CA ASP A 10 13.02 -16.49 -4.07
C ASP A 10 11.77 -17.18 -3.53
N ARG A 11 11.61 -17.14 -2.21
CA ARG A 11 10.37 -17.60 -1.56
C ARG A 11 9.20 -16.62 -1.69
N HIS A 12 9.43 -15.43 -2.25
CA HIS A 12 8.48 -14.32 -2.27
C HIS A 12 7.96 -13.98 -3.67
N ARG A 13 8.05 -14.91 -4.63
CA ARG A 13 7.61 -14.70 -6.03
C ARG A 13 6.16 -14.23 -6.14
N GLY A 14 5.26 -14.69 -5.28
CA GLY A 14 3.87 -14.21 -5.23
C GLY A 14 3.75 -12.72 -4.90
N LEU A 15 4.58 -12.22 -3.98
CA LEU A 15 4.63 -10.78 -3.64
C LEU A 15 5.15 -9.95 -4.80
N PHE A 16 6.10 -10.48 -5.58
CA PHE A 16 6.55 -9.82 -6.81
C PHE A 16 5.41 -9.70 -7.83
N VAL A 17 4.67 -10.77 -8.09
CA VAL A 17 3.53 -10.75 -9.04
C VAL A 17 2.47 -9.74 -8.58
N LEU A 18 2.12 -9.73 -7.30
CA LEU A 18 1.18 -8.76 -6.73
C LEU A 18 1.71 -7.33 -6.84
N ALA A 19 2.99 -7.10 -6.55
CA ALA A 19 3.61 -5.78 -6.66
C ALA A 19 3.58 -5.28 -8.10
N VAL A 20 4.00 -6.10 -9.07
CA VAL A 20 3.96 -5.73 -10.50
C VAL A 20 2.52 -5.45 -10.94
N GLY A 21 1.58 -6.34 -10.63
CA GLY A 21 0.18 -6.14 -10.98
C GLY A 21 -0.39 -4.85 -10.39
N GLY A 22 -0.17 -4.60 -9.10
CA GLY A 22 -0.62 -3.38 -8.42
C GLY A 22 0.04 -2.12 -8.98
N LEU A 23 1.34 -2.15 -9.27
CA LEU A 23 2.05 -1.02 -9.89
C LEU A 23 1.52 -0.73 -11.30
N LEU A 24 1.25 -1.77 -12.10
CA LEU A 24 0.68 -1.60 -13.45
C LEU A 24 -0.71 -0.98 -13.40
N VAL A 25 -1.58 -1.45 -12.49
CA VAL A 25 -2.91 -0.85 -12.28
C VAL A 25 -2.79 0.60 -11.79
N GLY A 26 -1.90 0.86 -10.82
CA GLY A 26 -1.61 2.20 -10.33
C GLY A 26 -1.11 3.15 -11.43
N ALA A 27 -0.18 2.68 -12.25
CA ALA A 27 0.35 3.44 -13.39
C ALA A 27 -0.73 3.68 -14.46
N ALA A 28 -1.55 2.68 -14.76
CA ALA A 28 -2.69 2.85 -15.67
C ALA A 28 -3.65 3.93 -15.15
N MET A 29 -4.01 3.91 -13.87
CA MET A 29 -4.83 4.98 -13.28
C MET A 29 -4.13 6.34 -13.33
N ALA A 30 -2.82 6.39 -13.10
CA ALA A 30 -2.07 7.65 -13.16
C ALA A 30 -2.04 8.27 -14.57
N VAL A 31 -2.06 7.43 -15.63
CA VAL A 31 -2.03 7.86 -17.04
C VAL A 31 -3.44 8.14 -17.57
N PHE A 32 -4.37 7.20 -17.36
CA PHE A 32 -5.72 7.25 -17.94
C PHE A 32 -6.76 7.93 -17.04
N GLY A 33 -6.40 8.22 -15.78
CA GLY A 33 -7.32 8.75 -14.78
C GLY A 33 -7.96 7.65 -13.93
N LEU A 34 -8.70 8.07 -12.91
CA LEU A 34 -9.42 7.16 -12.03
C LEU A 34 -10.68 6.66 -12.74
N PRO A 35 -11.00 5.35 -12.64
CA PRO A 35 -12.27 4.87 -13.12
C PRO A 35 -13.41 5.55 -12.32
N PRO A 36 -14.54 5.90 -12.95
CA PRO A 36 -15.70 6.51 -12.28
C PRO A 36 -16.48 5.44 -11.50
N LEU A 37 -15.78 4.73 -10.62
CA LEU A 37 -16.32 3.70 -9.76
C LEU A 37 -16.38 4.25 -8.35
N ASP A 38 -17.58 4.26 -7.79
CA ASP A 38 -17.74 4.48 -6.37
C ASP A 38 -17.21 3.25 -5.62
N LEU A 39 -16.01 3.39 -5.07
CA LEU A 39 -15.28 2.33 -4.36
C LEU A 39 -15.46 2.45 -2.85
N HIS A 40 -16.50 3.13 -2.37
CA HIS A 40 -16.84 3.09 -0.96
C HIS A 40 -17.23 1.66 -0.55
N GLY A 41 -16.62 1.18 0.55
CA GLY A 41 -16.91 -0.15 1.07
C GLY A 41 -18.35 -0.26 1.59
N PRO A 42 -18.88 -1.49 1.74
CA PRO A 42 -20.22 -1.71 2.28
C PRO A 42 -20.39 -1.14 3.69
N LEU A 43 -19.31 -1.00 4.47
CA LEU A 43 -19.32 -0.31 5.76
C LEU A 43 -19.70 1.16 5.66
N HIS A 44 -19.21 1.88 4.66
CA HIS A 44 -19.63 3.25 4.40
C HIS A 44 -21.06 3.29 3.87
N ASN A 45 -21.38 2.44 2.89
CA ASN A 45 -22.68 2.46 2.23
C ASN A 45 -23.84 2.04 3.16
N LEU A 46 -23.58 1.17 4.14
CA LEU A 46 -24.62 0.68 5.06
C LEU A 46 -24.60 1.41 6.42
N PHE A 47 -23.44 1.83 6.91
CA PHE A 47 -23.30 2.35 8.28
C PHE A 47 -22.70 3.77 8.35
N GLY A 48 -22.32 4.38 7.22
CA GLY A 48 -21.72 5.71 7.16
C GLY A 48 -20.29 5.78 7.73
N ILE A 49 -19.69 4.63 8.07
CA ILE A 49 -18.37 4.56 8.69
C ILE A 49 -17.29 4.48 7.60
N MET A 50 -16.36 5.44 7.59
CA MET A 50 -15.15 5.35 6.78
C MET A 50 -14.25 4.20 7.24
N ASP A 51 -14.00 3.25 6.35
CA ASP A 51 -13.02 2.20 6.60
C ASP A 51 -11.57 2.77 6.50
N PRO A 52 -10.58 2.11 7.13
CA PRO A 52 -9.20 2.63 7.16
C PRO A 52 -8.59 2.81 5.76
N LEU A 53 -9.04 2.04 4.77
CA LEU A 53 -8.51 2.09 3.41
C LEU A 53 -9.32 3.02 2.49
N CYS A 54 -10.35 3.70 3.01
CA CYS A 54 -11.04 4.78 2.29
C CYS A 54 -10.03 5.78 1.73
N GLY A 55 -10.28 6.26 0.51
CA GLY A 55 -9.36 7.13 -0.22
C GLY A 55 -8.10 6.42 -0.76
N GLY A 56 -7.92 5.11 -0.52
CA GLY A 56 -6.73 4.36 -0.92
C GLY A 56 -6.43 4.44 -2.42
N THR A 57 -7.44 4.30 -3.29
CA THR A 57 -7.27 4.41 -4.75
C THR A 57 -6.80 5.80 -5.19
N ARG A 58 -7.40 6.87 -4.63
CA ARG A 58 -7.01 8.27 -4.89
C ARG A 58 -5.62 8.58 -4.32
N GLY A 59 -5.29 8.00 -3.16
CA GLY A 59 -3.97 8.08 -2.55
C GLY A 59 -2.91 7.41 -3.42
N VAL A 60 -3.15 6.19 -3.90
CA VAL A 60 -2.23 5.48 -4.81
C VAL A 60 -2.07 6.24 -6.13
N TYR A 61 -3.17 6.73 -6.72
CA TYR A 61 -3.10 7.59 -7.91
C TYR A 61 -2.19 8.81 -7.70
N SER A 62 -2.36 9.51 -6.57
CA SER A 62 -1.55 10.68 -6.23
C SER A 62 -0.09 10.32 -5.99
N ALA A 63 0.17 9.23 -5.26
CA ALA A 63 1.52 8.72 -4.99
C ALA A 63 2.25 8.30 -6.28
N MET A 64 1.55 7.66 -7.23
CA MET A 64 2.09 7.29 -8.54
C MET A 64 2.44 8.51 -9.39
N ARG A 65 1.74 9.64 -9.21
CA ARG A 65 2.06 10.92 -9.85
C ARG A 65 3.13 11.73 -9.13
N GLY A 66 3.64 11.24 -8.00
CA GLY A 66 4.61 11.95 -7.17
C GLY A 66 4.00 13.08 -6.32
N ASP A 67 2.67 13.20 -6.26
CA ASP A 67 1.99 14.15 -5.40
C ASP A 67 1.82 13.55 -3.99
N VAL A 68 2.88 13.70 -3.20
CA VAL A 68 2.95 13.19 -1.82
C VAL A 68 1.95 13.89 -0.91
N ALA A 69 1.67 15.18 -1.13
CA ALA A 69 0.74 15.95 -0.31
C ALA A 69 -0.69 15.43 -0.48
N SER A 70 -1.14 15.26 -1.73
CA SER A 70 -2.46 14.68 -2.01
C SER A 70 -2.52 13.21 -1.60
N ALA A 71 -1.45 12.43 -1.80
CA ALA A 71 -1.39 11.04 -1.35
C ALA A 71 -1.60 10.92 0.16
N TRP A 72 -0.95 11.81 0.94
CA TRP A 72 -1.11 11.87 2.39
C TRP A 72 -2.52 12.30 2.79
N ALA A 73 -3.07 13.32 2.14
CA ALA A 73 -4.41 13.82 2.43
C ALA A 73 -5.50 12.76 2.16
N TYR A 74 -5.37 11.99 1.07
CA TYR A 74 -6.32 10.93 0.75
C TYR A 74 -6.13 9.67 1.58
N ASN A 75 -4.91 9.13 1.64
CA ASN A 75 -4.61 7.97 2.46
C ASN A 75 -3.09 7.85 2.71
N PRO A 76 -2.60 8.15 3.92
CA PRO A 76 -1.18 8.06 4.24
C PRO A 76 -0.55 6.70 3.98
N ALA A 77 -1.32 5.60 4.04
CA ALA A 77 -0.83 4.25 3.77
C ALA A 77 -0.51 4.02 2.27
N SER A 78 -1.01 4.86 1.37
CA SER A 78 -0.73 4.76 -0.07
C SER A 78 0.76 4.94 -0.40
N ILE A 79 1.45 5.84 0.32
CA ILE A 79 2.87 6.13 0.13
C ILE A 79 3.74 4.89 0.42
N PRO A 80 3.73 4.30 1.65
CA PRO A 80 4.50 3.10 1.92
C PRO A 80 4.05 1.89 1.09
N LEU A 81 2.78 1.84 0.66
CA LEU A 81 2.30 0.78 -0.24
C LEU A 81 3.00 0.84 -1.60
N VAL A 82 3.04 2.02 -2.24
CA VAL A 82 3.71 2.21 -3.53
C VAL A 82 5.22 1.98 -3.41
N LEU A 83 5.86 2.57 -2.39
CA LEU A 83 7.29 2.37 -2.14
C LEU A 83 7.63 0.91 -1.82
N GLY A 84 6.78 0.22 -1.07
CA GLY A 84 6.91 -1.20 -0.76
C GLY A 84 6.81 -2.06 -2.01
N ALA A 85 5.85 -1.78 -2.90
CA ALA A 85 5.71 -2.48 -4.16
C ALA A 85 6.93 -2.27 -5.08
N LEU A 86 7.43 -1.02 -5.20
CA LEU A 86 8.66 -0.72 -5.93
C LEU A 86 9.86 -1.46 -5.34
N THR A 87 9.98 -1.48 -4.02
CA THR A 87 11.05 -2.20 -3.32
C THR A 87 11.01 -3.70 -3.60
N LEU A 88 9.81 -4.30 -3.64
CA LEU A 88 9.65 -5.72 -3.99
C LEU A 88 10.10 -6.01 -5.43
N VAL A 89 9.79 -5.12 -6.38
CA VAL A 89 10.26 -5.23 -7.77
C VAL A 89 11.76 -5.07 -7.86
N VAL A 90 12.35 -4.05 -7.23
CA VAL A 90 13.80 -3.82 -7.20
C VAL A 90 14.52 -5.01 -6.57
N ARG A 91 14.01 -5.52 -5.44
CA ARG A 91 14.50 -6.74 -4.81
C ARG A 91 14.46 -7.90 -5.79
N HIS A 92 13.36 -8.08 -6.52
CA HIS A 92 13.21 -9.13 -7.54
C HIS A 92 14.26 -9.02 -8.65
N VAL A 93 14.41 -7.85 -9.24
CA VAL A 93 15.41 -7.63 -10.29
C VAL A 93 16.83 -7.85 -9.75
N ALA A 94 17.15 -7.33 -8.57
CA ALA A 94 18.46 -7.50 -7.95
C ALA A 94 18.79 -8.97 -7.65
N GLY A 95 17.84 -9.74 -7.13
CA GLY A 95 18.07 -11.16 -6.85
C GLY A 95 18.16 -12.01 -8.11
N TRP A 96 17.46 -11.64 -9.17
CA TRP A 96 17.61 -12.26 -10.49
C TRP A 96 19.00 -11.99 -11.09
N LEU A 97 19.48 -10.74 -11.04
CA LEU A 97 20.80 -10.35 -11.57
C LEU A 97 21.97 -10.94 -10.77
N THR A 98 21.84 -11.05 -9.45
CA THR A 98 22.92 -11.51 -8.56
C THR A 98 22.86 -13.00 -8.24
N GLY A 99 21.75 -13.68 -8.57
CA GLY A 99 21.44 -15.04 -8.13
C GLY A 99 21.25 -15.16 -6.61
N ARG A 100 21.09 -14.05 -5.89
CA ARG A 100 21.04 -13.99 -4.41
C ARG A 100 19.81 -13.23 -3.93
N TRP A 101 19.01 -13.87 -3.09
CA TRP A 101 17.74 -13.33 -2.62
C TRP A 101 17.84 -12.80 -1.19
N LEU A 102 17.65 -11.49 -1.01
CA LEU A 102 17.58 -10.87 0.31
C LEU A 102 16.22 -11.14 0.96
N THR A 103 16.20 -11.79 2.12
CA THR A 103 14.99 -12.11 2.87
C THR A 103 15.03 -11.40 4.22
N VAL A 104 14.05 -10.53 4.45
CA VAL A 104 13.88 -9.79 5.71
C VAL A 104 12.94 -10.57 6.62
N ARG A 105 13.40 -10.90 7.83
CA ARG A 105 12.54 -11.49 8.88
C ARG A 105 12.41 -10.52 10.04
N LEU A 106 11.18 -10.10 10.30
CA LEU A 106 10.85 -9.25 11.44
C LEU A 106 10.55 -10.12 12.66
N ARG A 107 11.28 -9.89 13.76
CA ARG A 107 10.97 -10.50 15.07
C ARG A 107 11.08 -9.48 16.23
N PRO A 108 10.23 -9.62 17.26
CA PRO A 108 9.19 -10.64 17.42
C PRO A 108 7.92 -10.32 16.61
N ARG A 109 7.20 -11.35 16.14
CA ARG A 109 6.00 -11.17 15.28
C ARG A 109 4.87 -10.41 15.98
N TRP A 110 4.71 -10.60 17.29
CA TRP A 110 3.67 -9.92 18.06
C TRP A 110 3.85 -8.40 17.97
N LEU A 111 5.08 -7.88 18.05
CA LEU A 111 5.34 -6.45 17.94
C LEU A 111 4.95 -5.91 16.57
N VAL A 112 5.24 -6.65 15.49
CA VAL A 112 4.84 -6.27 14.12
C VAL A 112 3.33 -6.21 14.00
N VAL A 113 2.62 -7.20 14.55
CA VAL A 113 1.15 -7.25 14.55
C VAL A 113 0.59 -6.09 15.37
N THR A 114 1.11 -5.84 16.57
CA THR A 114 0.67 -4.73 17.43
C THR A 114 0.85 -3.39 16.72
N VAL A 115 2.03 -3.14 16.13
CA VAL A 115 2.28 -1.90 15.37
C VAL A 115 1.33 -1.80 14.17
N ALA A 116 1.12 -2.88 13.42
CA ALA A 116 0.18 -2.89 12.29
C ALA A 116 -1.25 -2.56 12.73
N VAL A 117 -1.73 -3.16 13.82
CA VAL A 117 -3.05 -2.88 14.39
C VAL A 117 -3.17 -1.41 14.82
N VAL A 118 -2.18 -0.89 15.55
CA VAL A 118 -2.17 0.52 15.96
C VAL A 118 -2.21 1.46 14.75
N LEU A 119 -1.44 1.17 13.70
CA LEU A 119 -1.44 1.96 12.48
C LEU A 119 -2.78 1.89 11.74
N VAL A 120 -3.42 0.71 11.67
CA VAL A 120 -4.76 0.56 11.06
C VAL A 120 -5.81 1.33 11.84
N VAL A 121 -5.76 1.29 13.18
CA VAL A 121 -6.68 2.07 14.03
C VAL A 121 -6.43 3.57 13.84
N ALA A 122 -5.17 4.02 13.88
CA ALA A 122 -4.81 5.41 13.64
C ALA A 122 -5.28 5.89 12.25
N LEU A 123 -5.14 5.04 11.24
CA LEU A 123 -5.63 5.33 9.90
C LEU A 123 -7.16 5.45 9.89
N GLY A 124 -7.88 4.52 10.52
CA GLY A 124 -9.33 4.61 10.70
C GLY A 124 -9.76 5.93 11.35
N VAL A 125 -9.12 6.33 12.44
CA VAL A 125 -9.36 7.63 13.10
C VAL A 125 -9.10 8.78 12.13
N ASN A 126 -7.98 8.75 11.39
CA ASN A 126 -7.68 9.77 10.38
C ASN A 126 -8.74 9.85 9.29
N GLN A 127 -9.29 8.72 8.84
CA GLN A 127 -10.35 8.70 7.83
C GLN A 127 -11.67 9.26 8.35
N GLN A 128 -12.00 9.03 9.63
CA GLN A 128 -13.16 9.67 10.25
C GLN A 128 -12.99 11.19 10.33
N LEU A 129 -11.79 11.69 10.67
CA LEU A 129 -11.50 13.13 10.73
C LEU A 129 -11.54 13.82 9.37
N HIS A 130 -11.28 13.09 8.28
CA HIS A 130 -11.26 13.61 6.91
C HIS A 130 -12.45 13.14 6.07
N ALA A 131 -13.53 12.67 6.70
CA ALA A 131 -14.69 12.13 6.00
C ALA A 131 -15.23 13.08 4.92
N ASP A 132 -15.29 14.39 5.21
CA ASP A 132 -15.76 15.41 4.25
C ASP A 132 -14.89 15.51 2.99
N LEU A 133 -13.58 15.26 3.10
CA LEU A 133 -12.67 15.23 1.96
C LEU A 133 -12.89 13.96 1.12
N LEU A 134 -13.14 12.83 1.80
CA LEU A 134 -13.29 11.51 1.18
C LEU A 134 -14.62 11.36 0.44
N MET A 135 -15.68 11.97 0.96
CA MET A 135 -17.03 11.95 0.37
C MET A 135 -17.17 12.82 -0.88
N ARG A 136 -16.20 13.69 -1.19
CA ARG A 136 -16.25 14.50 -2.41
C ARG A 136 -16.06 13.61 -3.65
N PRO A 137 -16.83 13.84 -4.73
CA PRO A 137 -16.70 13.08 -5.99
C PRO A 137 -15.34 13.29 -6.66
#